data_AF-A0A0D1ZCV4-F1
#
_entry.id   AF-A0A0D1ZCV4-F1
#
_cell.length_a   1.000
_cell.length_b   1.000
_cell.length_c   1.000
_cell.angle_alpha   90.00
_cell.angle_beta   90.00
_cell.angle_gamma   90.00
#
_symmetry.space_group_name_H-M   'P 1'
#
loop_
_entity.id
_entity.type
_entity.pdbx_description
1 polymer ?
#
loop_
_entity_poly.entity_id
_entity_poly.type
_entity_poly.pdbx_seq_one_letter_code
_entity_poly.pdbx_strand_id
1 'polypeptide(L)'
;MTLHKKLDWEQMIERLKSPHLGLENNMVQGTFNAFEILFHAQALLDPQDRIAILQRLLPFVDTAHPNKHKGAQVANLISAMVPTAPAPESCPNCQPATIRPMLFKLFVMQNHGYQATANYVQLFSRFAASHLECEHVSFGPHGIFYDKEGGQSFHDPSILEFLPSDFREKRATLAGRITEWIVYSLSPMCETLQPSMLSGLESLIGSVCLLYHPEADPPDILFVSRLLYRVAYSFSLRYYREQTGELRTPPARRLSPELKEKFVLLLRCALFLGVFSLRMAQEDRYSFPISSLSHDSLQLLADLEPDLIVPKALKSFYVSQNSKVDGDAAYMSLYLLQQLSNIMVREKGLRCHAPSLMELTCAGIHPNNTKFTAVVARLVKTTICSFPWLPLAEKGNSDITVDAEHSMQWGNGEMERLYKAGSEVKVPYSEELSDHDESTLLRSATTRVPGFARQFLQKALGFLVQAYRSVDTRQNANFGLARRLGTRCWHVRLDERSLRMPSPAEPRSAQTSHARNCQKVLVDAFALSVELCGENS
;
A
#
# COMPACT_ATOMS: atom_id res chain seq x y z
N MET A 1 27.85 -12.58 11.12
CA MET A 1 29.00 -13.26 10.48
C MET A 1 29.96 -12.17 10.04
N THR A 2 30.91 -11.77 10.90
CA THR A 2 31.88 -10.70 10.63
C THR A 2 32.97 -11.26 9.71
N LEU A 3 32.86 -11.01 8.41
CA LEU A 3 33.95 -11.27 7.48
C LEU A 3 35.12 -10.37 7.85
N HIS A 4 36.15 -10.94 8.49
CA HIS A 4 37.40 -10.24 8.83
C HIS A 4 38.28 -9.90 7.61
N LYS A 5 37.92 -10.35 6.40
CA LYS A 5 38.65 -10.04 5.17
C LYS A 5 37.95 -8.91 4.43
N LYS A 6 38.56 -7.72 4.48
CA LYS A 6 38.22 -6.58 3.62
C LYS A 6 38.75 -6.85 2.22
N LEU A 7 37.97 -6.48 1.20
CA LEU A 7 38.41 -6.57 -0.19
C LEU A 7 39.33 -5.40 -0.52
N ASP A 8 40.37 -5.67 -1.31
CA ASP A 8 41.27 -4.67 -1.85
C ASP A 8 40.62 -3.96 -3.04
N TRP A 9 40.15 -2.74 -2.80
CA TRP A 9 39.45 -1.94 -3.82
C TRP A 9 40.40 -1.41 -4.91
N GLU A 10 41.70 -1.26 -4.64
CA GLU A 10 42.67 -0.75 -5.62
C GLU A 10 42.85 -1.77 -6.74
N GLN A 11 43.02 -3.04 -6.40
CA GLN A 11 43.08 -4.13 -7.37
C GLN A 11 41.80 -4.25 -8.19
N MET A 12 40.64 -3.96 -7.60
CA MET A 12 39.36 -3.96 -8.31
C MET A 12 39.32 -2.85 -9.36
N ILE A 13 39.74 -1.63 -9.03
CA ILE A 13 39.81 -0.52 -9.99
C ILE A 13 40.83 -0.79 -11.09
N GLU A 14 42.01 -1.33 -10.76
CA GLU A 14 43.01 -1.66 -11.78
C GLU A 14 42.51 -2.74 -12.75
N ARG A 15 41.76 -3.73 -12.25
CA ARG A 15 41.13 -4.73 -13.13
C ARG A 15 40.04 -4.13 -14.02
N LEU A 16 39.29 -3.14 -13.54
CA LEU A 16 38.29 -2.43 -14.36
C LEU A 16 38.90 -1.61 -15.49
N LYS A 17 40.13 -1.12 -15.33
CA LYS A 17 40.87 -0.46 -16.41
C LYS A 17 41.37 -1.44 -17.46
N SER A 18 41.40 -2.74 -17.18
CA SER A 18 41.84 -3.72 -18.16
C SER A 18 40.95 -3.70 -19.41
N PRO A 19 41.52 -3.90 -20.62
CA PRO A 19 40.77 -3.88 -21.88
C PRO A 19 39.67 -4.95 -21.95
N HIS A 20 39.66 -5.92 -21.03
CA HIS A 20 38.64 -6.96 -20.92
C HIS A 20 37.40 -6.55 -20.11
N LEU A 21 37.48 -5.47 -19.32
CA LEU A 21 36.40 -4.99 -18.43
C LEU A 21 35.95 -3.56 -18.74
N GLY A 22 36.67 -2.86 -19.61
CA GLY A 22 36.13 -1.78 -20.45
C GLY A 22 35.92 -0.44 -19.74
N LEU A 23 37.01 0.26 -19.42
CA LEU A 23 37.01 1.73 -19.31
C LEU A 23 37.62 2.42 -20.54
N GLU A 24 38.41 1.72 -21.36
CA GLU A 24 39.12 2.36 -22.48
C GLU A 24 38.41 2.27 -23.83
N ASN A 25 37.55 1.27 -24.11
CA ASN A 25 37.01 1.07 -25.47
C ASN A 25 35.59 0.48 -25.47
N ASN A 26 34.59 1.32 -25.75
CA ASN A 26 33.31 1.10 -26.49
C ASN A 26 32.69 -0.31 -26.70
N MET A 27 32.93 -1.33 -25.89
CA MET A 27 32.30 -2.65 -26.07
C MET A 27 31.95 -3.31 -24.72
N VAL A 28 30.67 -3.33 -24.39
CA VAL A 28 30.09 -4.40 -23.57
C VAL A 28 29.89 -5.58 -24.51
N GLN A 29 30.88 -6.48 -24.62
CA GLN A 29 30.66 -7.80 -25.18
C GLN A 29 30.50 -8.82 -24.04
N GLY A 30 29.27 -9.29 -23.88
CA GLY A 30 28.93 -10.67 -23.57
C GLY A 30 29.37 -11.29 -22.24
N THR A 31 28.37 -11.61 -21.41
CA THR A 31 28.31 -12.66 -20.36
C THR A 31 28.69 -12.35 -18.91
N PHE A 32 29.45 -11.29 -18.59
CA PHE A 32 29.80 -10.99 -17.18
C PHE A 32 29.52 -9.53 -16.81
N ASN A 33 28.51 -9.30 -15.95
CA ASN A 33 28.19 -7.95 -15.46
C ASN A 33 29.10 -7.58 -14.28
N ALA A 34 30.32 -7.10 -14.58
CA ALA A 34 31.29 -6.72 -13.56
C ALA A 34 30.76 -5.72 -12.51
N PHE A 35 29.78 -4.89 -12.90
CA PHE A 35 29.12 -3.95 -12.00
C PHE A 35 28.23 -4.61 -10.94
N GLU A 36 27.58 -5.74 -11.25
CA GLU A 36 26.83 -6.50 -10.25
C GLU A 36 27.76 -7.07 -9.18
N ILE A 37 28.92 -7.57 -9.59
CA ILE A 37 29.93 -8.08 -8.65
C ILE A 37 30.48 -6.96 -7.77
N LEU A 38 30.79 -5.81 -8.36
CA LEU A 38 31.23 -4.63 -7.60
C LEU A 38 30.17 -4.19 -6.59
N PHE A 39 28.90 -4.17 -7.02
CA PHE A 39 27.79 -3.80 -6.16
C PHE A 39 27.65 -4.76 -4.96
N HIS A 40 27.81 -6.06 -5.15
CA HIS A 40 27.82 -7.03 -4.04
C HIS A 40 29.09 -6.95 -3.19
N ALA A 41 30.24 -6.71 -3.82
CA ALA A 41 31.53 -6.57 -3.14
C ALA A 41 31.62 -5.31 -2.27
N GLN A 42 30.84 -4.27 -2.58
CA GLN A 42 30.77 -3.01 -1.83
C GLN A 42 30.59 -3.20 -0.32
N ALA A 43 29.78 -4.20 0.09
CA ALA A 43 29.53 -4.51 1.50
C ALA A 43 30.76 -5.03 2.25
N LEU A 44 31.82 -5.43 1.52
CA LEU A 44 33.08 -5.95 2.05
C LEU A 44 34.23 -4.94 1.95
N LEU A 45 33.99 -3.74 1.41
CA LEU A 45 34.97 -2.66 1.37
C LEU A 45 34.98 -1.90 2.70
N ASP A 46 36.14 -1.34 3.07
CA ASP A 46 36.24 -0.52 4.28
C ASP A 46 35.50 0.82 4.08
N PRO A 47 34.51 1.16 4.93
CA PRO A 47 33.92 2.49 4.94
C PRO A 47 34.94 3.62 5.06
N GLN A 48 36.11 3.37 5.67
CA GLN A 48 37.17 4.38 5.82
C GLN A 48 37.81 4.77 4.48
N ASP A 49 37.83 3.86 3.52
CA ASP A 49 38.50 4.07 2.23
C ASP A 49 37.66 4.88 1.24
N ARG A 50 36.42 5.24 1.59
CA ARG A 50 35.49 5.92 0.66
C ARG A 50 36.04 7.21 0.05
N ILE A 51 36.83 8.00 0.79
CA ILE A 51 37.44 9.22 0.23
C ILE A 51 38.54 8.84 -0.76
N ALA A 52 39.39 7.88 -0.42
CA ALA A 52 40.45 7.41 -1.31
C ALA A 52 39.87 6.82 -2.60
N ILE A 53 38.81 6.02 -2.48
CA ILE A 53 38.04 5.49 -3.62
C ILE A 53 37.50 6.66 -4.45
N LEU A 54 36.81 7.63 -3.84
CA LEU A 54 36.28 8.79 -4.56
C LEU A 54 37.38 9.58 -5.26
N GLN A 55 38.48 9.88 -4.59
CA GLN A 55 39.64 10.58 -5.17
C GLN A 55 40.22 9.82 -6.36
N ARG A 56 40.24 8.49 -6.32
CA ARG A 56 40.67 7.65 -7.44
C ARG A 56 39.70 7.69 -8.62
N LEU A 57 38.41 7.91 -8.34
CA LEU A 57 37.35 7.99 -9.35
C LEU A 57 37.16 9.39 -9.95
N LEU A 58 37.51 10.45 -9.22
CA LEU A 58 37.37 11.85 -9.66
C LEU A 58 38.01 12.14 -11.04
N PRO A 59 39.19 11.59 -11.40
CA PRO A 59 39.79 11.83 -12.72
C PRO A 59 38.95 11.33 -13.91
N PHE A 60 38.01 10.40 -13.69
CA PHE A 60 37.10 9.95 -14.75
C PHE A 60 35.93 10.91 -14.99
N VAL A 61 35.72 11.88 -14.10
CA VAL A 61 34.68 12.91 -14.23
C VAL A 61 35.13 13.93 -15.27
N ASP A 62 34.57 13.85 -16.47
CA ASP A 62 34.82 14.85 -17.52
C ASP A 62 34.12 16.17 -17.20
N THR A 63 34.88 17.16 -16.77
CA THR A 63 34.38 18.52 -16.47
C THR A 63 34.42 19.46 -17.68
N ALA A 64 35.11 19.08 -18.76
CA ALA A 64 35.34 19.96 -19.91
C ALA A 64 34.31 19.74 -21.03
N HIS A 65 33.93 18.49 -21.29
CA HIS A 65 32.98 18.11 -22.34
C HIS A 65 31.96 17.09 -21.81
N PRO A 66 30.91 17.53 -21.10
CA PRO A 66 29.95 16.63 -20.47
C PRO A 66 29.26 15.73 -21.51
N ASN A 67 29.62 14.44 -21.49
CA ASN A 67 29.01 13.41 -22.32
C ASN A 67 28.06 12.56 -21.47
N LYS A 68 26.78 12.51 -21.86
CA LYS A 68 25.71 11.77 -21.16
C LYS A 68 26.07 10.30 -20.90
N HIS A 69 26.73 9.62 -21.84
CA HIS A 69 27.10 8.21 -21.68
C HIS A 69 28.28 8.02 -20.72
N LYS A 70 29.33 8.84 -20.86
CA LYS A 70 30.49 8.79 -19.96
C LYS A 70 30.09 9.19 -18.53
N GLY A 71 29.30 10.24 -18.37
CA GLY A 71 28.77 10.67 -17.06
C GLY A 71 27.95 9.57 -16.38
N ALA A 72 27.09 8.87 -17.12
CA ALA A 72 26.33 7.74 -16.59
C ALA A 72 27.21 6.55 -16.16
N GLN A 73 28.28 6.25 -16.91
CA GLN A 73 29.24 5.19 -16.55
C GLN A 73 30.01 5.52 -15.28
N VAL A 74 30.49 6.76 -15.15
CA VAL A 74 31.19 7.23 -13.95
C VAL A 74 30.25 7.22 -12.74
N ALA A 75 29.01 7.68 -12.91
CA ALA A 75 27.99 7.60 -11.86
C ALA A 75 27.71 6.15 -11.43
N ASN A 76 27.67 5.19 -12.38
CA ASN A 76 27.52 3.77 -12.07
C ASN A 76 28.70 3.26 -11.24
N LEU A 77 29.93 3.63 -11.63
CA LEU A 77 31.14 3.23 -10.94
C LEU A 77 31.20 3.78 -9.51
N ILE A 78 30.90 5.08 -9.33
CA ILE A 78 30.78 5.71 -8.02
C ILE A 78 29.71 4.98 -7.18
N SER A 79 28.55 4.71 -7.75
CA SER A 79 27.48 3.98 -7.07
C SER A 79 27.94 2.56 -6.68
N ALA A 80 28.58 1.82 -7.57
CA ALA A 80 28.99 0.44 -7.30
C ALA A 80 30.13 0.32 -6.27
N MET A 81 31.06 1.29 -6.24
CA MET A 81 32.30 1.15 -5.46
C MET A 81 32.35 1.92 -4.15
N VAL A 82 31.64 3.05 -4.01
CA VAL A 82 31.74 3.86 -2.79
C VAL A 82 31.00 3.14 -1.65
N PRO A 83 31.68 2.72 -0.56
CA PRO A 83 31.02 1.99 0.53
C PRO A 83 30.06 2.89 1.31
N THR A 84 28.82 2.43 1.50
CA THR A 84 27.73 3.21 2.14
C THR A 84 27.51 2.88 3.61
N ALA A 85 28.13 1.81 4.15
CA ALA A 85 28.01 1.46 5.57
C ALA A 85 28.61 2.55 6.48
N PRO A 86 28.15 2.75 7.72
CA PRO A 86 28.71 3.77 8.60
C PRO A 86 30.21 3.57 8.85
N ALA A 87 31.00 4.65 8.74
CA ALA A 87 32.41 4.61 9.12
C ALA A 87 32.55 4.73 10.65
N PRO A 88 33.59 4.13 11.26
CA PRO A 88 33.82 4.25 12.69
C PRO A 88 33.93 5.72 13.14
N GLU A 89 33.52 6.00 14.38
CA GLU A 89 33.61 7.33 15.00
C GLU A 89 35.01 7.94 14.91
N SER A 90 36.05 7.10 14.95
CA SER A 90 37.45 7.49 14.85
C SER A 90 37.84 8.07 13.48
N CYS A 91 37.03 7.89 12.42
CA CYS A 91 37.24 8.56 11.12
C CYS A 91 36.19 9.65 10.87
N PRO A 92 36.38 10.89 11.37
CA PRO A 92 35.46 12.00 11.12
C PRO A 92 35.40 12.37 9.63
N ASN A 93 36.52 12.28 8.91
CA ASN A 93 36.58 12.61 7.49
C ASN A 93 35.74 11.66 6.62
N CYS A 94 35.51 10.44 7.10
CA CYS A 94 34.74 9.43 6.40
C CYS A 94 33.22 9.54 6.65
N GLN A 95 32.77 10.52 7.44
CA GLN A 95 31.36 10.63 7.80
C GLN A 95 30.54 11.26 6.66
N PRO A 96 29.22 10.96 6.58
CA PRO A 96 28.35 11.52 5.54
C PRO A 96 28.42 13.05 5.43
N ALA A 97 28.54 13.76 6.57
CA ALA A 97 28.63 15.21 6.60
C ALA A 97 29.79 15.77 5.75
N THR A 98 30.94 15.11 5.75
CA THR A 98 32.14 15.54 5.00
C THR A 98 32.02 15.26 3.51
N ILE A 99 31.38 14.15 3.13
CA ILE A 99 31.39 13.64 1.75
C ILE A 99 30.16 14.08 0.96
N ARG A 100 29.05 14.34 1.66
CA ARG A 100 27.78 14.78 1.08
C ARG A 100 27.94 15.94 0.09
N PRO A 101 28.64 17.05 0.39
CA PRO A 101 28.78 18.17 -0.56
C PRO A 101 29.44 17.75 -1.87
N MET A 102 30.45 16.87 -1.81
CA MET A 102 31.13 16.35 -2.99
C MET A 102 30.17 15.48 -3.83
N LEU A 103 29.41 14.57 -3.22
CA LEU A 103 28.48 13.70 -3.94
C LEU A 103 27.35 14.48 -4.62
N PHE A 104 26.79 15.50 -3.96
CA PHE A 104 25.78 16.36 -4.59
C PHE A 104 26.35 17.20 -5.72
N LYS A 105 27.57 17.75 -5.55
CA LYS A 105 28.25 18.46 -6.65
C LYS A 105 28.48 17.54 -7.85
N LEU A 106 28.93 16.31 -7.61
CA LEU A 106 29.11 15.30 -8.66
C LEU A 106 27.80 14.94 -9.35
N PHE A 107 26.71 14.80 -8.59
CA PHE A 107 25.38 14.62 -9.15
C PHE A 107 25.00 15.78 -10.09
N VAL A 108 25.05 17.03 -9.62
CA VAL A 108 24.69 18.21 -10.43
C VAL A 108 25.54 18.30 -11.69
N MET A 109 26.85 18.01 -11.60
CA MET A 109 27.76 18.04 -12.75
C MET A 109 27.53 16.90 -13.76
N GLN A 110 26.95 15.78 -13.35
CA GLN A 110 26.81 14.58 -14.21
C GLN A 110 25.36 14.25 -14.59
N ASN A 111 24.37 14.92 -14.01
CA ASN A 111 22.94 14.63 -14.20
C ASN A 111 22.41 15.08 -15.58
N HIS A 112 22.99 14.55 -16.65
CA HIS A 112 22.56 14.82 -18.03
C HIS A 112 21.62 13.74 -18.59
N GLY A 113 21.11 12.84 -17.73
CA GLY A 113 20.23 11.76 -18.16
C GLY A 113 19.85 10.77 -17.09
N TYR A 114 18.73 10.08 -17.35
CA TYR A 114 18.11 9.05 -16.51
C TYR A 114 19.10 8.09 -15.82
N GLN A 115 20.09 7.56 -16.56
CA GLN A 115 21.02 6.56 -16.02
C GLN A 115 21.93 7.13 -14.94
N ALA A 116 22.47 8.34 -15.15
CA ALA A 116 23.26 9.02 -14.13
C ALA A 116 22.40 9.31 -12.89
N THR A 117 21.19 9.85 -13.08
CA THR A 117 20.22 10.10 -12.01
C THR A 117 19.95 8.84 -11.19
N ALA A 118 19.66 7.72 -11.86
CA ALA A 118 19.35 6.46 -11.20
C ALA A 118 20.51 5.93 -10.34
N ASN A 119 21.74 6.05 -10.83
CA ASN A 119 22.92 5.60 -10.10
C ASN A 119 23.18 6.45 -8.84
N TYR A 120 22.98 7.76 -8.91
CA TYR A 120 23.10 8.65 -7.75
C TYR A 120 21.98 8.42 -6.73
N VAL A 121 20.73 8.30 -7.18
CA VAL A 121 19.61 7.97 -6.27
C VAL A 121 19.83 6.60 -5.60
N GLN A 122 20.38 5.62 -6.32
CA GLN A 122 20.77 4.33 -5.74
C GLN A 122 21.90 4.46 -4.70
N LEU A 123 22.83 5.40 -4.88
CA LEU A 123 23.84 5.72 -3.87
C LEU A 123 23.22 6.38 -2.64
N PHE A 124 22.40 7.41 -2.81
CA PHE A 124 21.77 8.16 -1.71
C PHE A 124 20.80 7.30 -0.90
N SER A 125 19.99 6.47 -1.56
CA SER A 125 19.09 5.52 -0.89
C SER A 125 19.83 4.52 0.00
N ARG A 126 20.94 3.95 -0.48
CA ARG A 126 21.78 3.06 0.34
C ARG A 126 22.45 3.80 1.49
N PHE A 127 22.90 5.03 1.28
CA PHE A 127 23.43 5.88 2.35
C PHE A 127 22.37 6.10 3.44
N ALA A 128 21.15 6.49 3.08
CA ALA A 128 20.04 6.66 4.03
C ALA A 128 19.75 5.37 4.81
N ALA A 129 19.58 4.26 4.11
CA ALA A 129 19.27 2.96 4.72
C ALA A 129 20.38 2.49 5.69
N SER A 130 21.65 2.56 5.26
CA SER A 130 22.77 2.02 6.04
C SER A 130 23.06 2.80 7.31
N HIS A 131 22.66 4.07 7.39
CA HIS A 131 22.90 4.93 8.55
C HIS A 131 21.70 5.00 9.50
N LEU A 132 20.60 4.31 9.21
CA LEU A 132 19.40 4.40 10.02
C LEU A 132 19.61 3.85 11.44
N GLU A 133 20.33 2.75 11.58
CA GLU A 133 20.66 2.10 12.87
C GLU A 133 21.91 2.70 13.56
N CYS A 134 22.64 3.58 12.87
CA CYS A 134 23.88 4.16 13.37
C CYS A 134 23.57 5.20 14.45
N GLU A 135 24.28 5.23 15.58
CA GLU A 135 24.01 6.21 16.65
C GLU A 135 24.84 7.50 16.52
N HIS A 136 26.11 7.37 16.17
CA HIS A 136 27.09 8.46 16.24
C HIS A 136 27.06 9.47 15.08
N VAL A 137 26.47 9.09 13.95
CA VAL A 137 26.33 9.99 12.79
C VAL A 137 25.18 10.96 13.03
N SER A 138 25.34 12.25 12.76
CA SER A 138 24.22 13.18 12.93
C SER A 138 23.02 12.83 12.02
N PHE A 139 21.81 12.97 12.58
CA PHE A 139 20.55 12.76 11.85
C PHE A 139 19.62 13.93 12.13
N GLY A 140 19.09 14.56 11.08
CA GLY A 140 18.28 15.77 11.17
C GLY A 140 16.91 15.64 10.48
N PRO A 141 16.25 16.77 10.16
CA PRO A 141 14.96 16.77 9.44
C PRO A 141 15.03 16.23 8.01
N HIS A 142 16.24 16.02 7.46
CA HIS A 142 16.49 15.37 6.17
C HIS A 142 17.39 14.12 6.33
N GLY A 143 17.30 13.45 7.48
CA GLY A 143 18.16 12.32 7.83
C GLY A 143 19.63 12.71 7.89
N ILE A 144 20.51 11.89 7.32
CA ILE A 144 21.96 12.16 7.23
C ILE A 144 22.32 13.25 6.21
N PHE A 145 21.36 13.69 5.40
CA PHE A 145 21.58 14.72 4.39
C PHE A 145 21.40 16.14 4.94
N TYR A 146 21.06 16.27 6.23
CA TYR A 146 20.90 17.54 6.89
C TYR A 146 22.23 18.26 7.16
N ASP A 147 22.26 19.57 6.91
CA ASP A 147 23.37 20.46 7.25
C ASP A 147 22.99 21.34 8.45
N LYS A 148 23.78 21.28 9.53
CA LYS A 148 23.58 22.10 10.74
C LYS A 148 24.31 23.45 10.66
N GLU A 149 25.39 23.54 9.89
CA GLU A 149 26.34 24.65 9.93
C GLU A 149 26.19 25.60 8.73
N GLY A 150 25.71 25.08 7.60
CA GLY A 150 25.30 25.87 6.45
C GLY A 150 23.83 26.27 6.52
N GLY A 151 23.52 27.53 6.84
CA GLY A 151 22.18 28.10 6.66
C GLY A 151 21.66 28.03 5.21
N GLN A 152 22.51 27.65 4.26
CA GLN A 152 22.11 27.03 3.00
C GLN A 152 22.14 25.51 3.19
N SER A 153 21.08 24.93 3.73
CA SER A 153 20.82 23.53 3.44
C SER A 153 20.80 23.43 1.92
N PHE A 154 21.45 22.42 1.34
CA PHE A 154 21.17 22.02 -0.04
C PHE A 154 19.69 21.59 -0.10
N HIS A 155 18.78 22.55 -0.15
CA HIS A 155 17.33 22.39 -0.33
C HIS A 155 16.98 22.05 -1.77
N ASP A 156 17.90 22.33 -2.70
CA ASP A 156 17.78 22.02 -4.11
C ASP A 156 18.97 21.15 -4.54
N PRO A 157 18.73 19.92 -5.01
CA PRO A 157 17.61 19.62 -5.89
C PRO A 157 16.39 19.16 -5.10
N SER A 158 15.24 19.82 -5.30
CA SER A 158 13.95 19.22 -4.97
C SER A 158 13.95 17.77 -5.44
N ILE A 159 13.32 16.83 -4.71
CA ILE A 159 13.22 15.43 -5.19
C ILE A 159 12.68 15.38 -6.64
N LEU A 160 11.93 16.41 -7.05
CA LEU A 160 11.51 16.67 -8.43
C LEU A 160 12.65 16.77 -9.44
N GLU A 161 13.80 17.37 -9.11
CA GLU A 161 14.98 17.43 -9.98
C GLU A 161 15.66 16.06 -10.17
N PHE A 162 15.43 15.14 -9.22
CA PHE A 162 15.82 13.74 -9.35
C PHE A 162 14.80 12.90 -10.12
N LEU A 163 13.63 13.46 -10.45
CA LEU A 163 12.70 12.82 -11.35
C LEU A 163 13.17 13.02 -12.80
N PRO A 164 13.32 11.94 -13.57
CA PRO A 164 13.70 12.06 -14.98
C PRO A 164 12.58 12.77 -15.76
N SER A 165 12.92 13.55 -16.79
CA SER A 165 11.98 14.33 -17.59
C SER A 165 10.96 13.51 -18.41
N ASP A 166 11.34 12.34 -18.93
CA ASP A 166 10.38 11.42 -19.57
C ASP A 166 9.73 10.50 -18.51
N PHE A 167 8.66 9.71 -18.77
CA PHE A 167 8.11 8.68 -17.82
C PHE A 167 7.69 7.32 -18.48
N ARG A 168 8.59 6.31 -18.56
CA ARG A 168 8.52 5.01 -19.26
C ARG A 168 9.32 3.95 -18.47
N GLU A 169 8.87 2.71 -18.58
CA GLU A 169 9.14 1.44 -17.86
C GLU A 169 10.43 1.22 -17.04
N LYS A 170 11.59 1.81 -17.34
CA LYS A 170 12.80 1.70 -16.48
C LYS A 170 12.59 2.34 -15.09
N ARG A 171 11.49 3.07 -14.89
CA ARG A 171 11.19 3.92 -13.73
C ARG A 171 10.70 3.21 -12.47
N ALA A 172 10.31 1.94 -12.52
CA ALA A 172 9.87 1.22 -11.33
C ALA A 172 11.00 1.02 -10.30
N THR A 173 12.20 0.65 -10.76
CA THR A 173 13.38 0.50 -9.91
C THR A 173 13.80 1.84 -9.31
N LEU A 174 13.75 2.90 -10.11
CA LEU A 174 14.06 4.26 -9.64
C LEU A 174 13.06 4.73 -8.59
N ALA A 175 11.76 4.53 -8.80
CA ALA A 175 10.73 4.87 -7.82
C ALA A 175 10.96 4.16 -6.48
N GLY A 176 11.41 2.89 -6.52
CA GLY A 176 11.83 2.16 -5.32
C GLY A 176 13.02 2.81 -4.60
N ARG A 177 14.06 3.23 -5.32
CA ARG A 177 15.22 3.90 -4.71
C ARG A 177 14.91 5.30 -4.17
N ILE A 178 14.12 6.10 -4.90
CA ILE A 178 13.63 7.40 -4.40
C ILE A 178 12.84 7.18 -3.11
N THR A 179 11.95 6.19 -3.11
CA THR A 179 11.17 5.81 -1.93
C THR A 179 12.05 5.45 -0.74
N GLU A 180 13.03 4.56 -0.92
CA GLU A 180 13.96 4.17 0.15
C GLU A 180 14.72 5.39 0.68
N TRP A 181 15.16 6.27 -0.21
CA TRP A 181 15.84 7.51 0.18
C TRP A 181 14.94 8.40 1.05
N ILE A 182 13.71 8.69 0.60
CA ILE A 182 12.75 9.51 1.34
C ILE A 182 12.46 8.86 2.70
N VAL A 183 12.00 7.60 2.69
CA VAL A 183 11.51 6.93 3.91
C VAL A 183 12.62 6.76 4.93
N TYR A 184 13.85 6.40 4.54
CA TYR A 184 14.97 6.25 5.48
C TYR A 184 15.61 7.58 5.88
N SER A 185 15.15 8.71 5.32
CA SER A 185 15.57 10.05 5.74
C SER A 185 14.53 10.78 6.61
N LEU A 186 13.35 10.18 6.83
CA LEU A 186 12.35 10.72 7.77
C LEU A 186 12.84 10.60 9.22
N SER A 187 12.59 11.63 10.01
CA SER A 187 12.89 11.69 11.44
C SER A 187 11.75 12.36 12.22
N PRO A 188 11.63 12.16 13.54
CA PRO A 188 10.70 12.91 14.40
C PRO A 188 10.84 14.44 14.25
N MET A 189 12.05 14.91 13.92
CA MET A 189 12.33 16.34 13.77
C MET A 189 11.57 16.98 12.60
N CYS A 190 11.06 16.19 11.65
CA CYS A 190 10.19 16.66 10.58
C CYS A 190 8.86 17.26 11.09
N GLU A 191 8.48 16.97 12.33
CA GLU A 191 7.25 17.52 12.91
C GLU A 191 7.37 19.00 13.28
N THR A 192 8.53 19.40 13.78
CA THR A 192 8.77 20.74 14.34
C THR A 192 9.63 21.61 13.45
N LEU A 193 10.56 21.01 12.70
CA LEU A 193 11.50 21.74 11.86
C LEU A 193 11.00 21.77 10.42
N GLN A 194 11.03 22.97 9.84
CA GLN A 194 10.80 23.19 8.42
C GLN A 194 11.98 23.98 7.82
N PRO A 195 12.35 23.71 6.56
CA PRO A 195 11.84 22.61 5.73
C PRO A 195 12.39 21.24 6.19
N SER A 196 11.70 20.16 5.81
CA SER A 196 12.00 18.78 6.19
C SER A 196 11.80 17.79 5.05
N MET A 197 12.23 16.54 5.24
CA MET A 197 11.95 15.45 4.30
C MET A 197 10.44 15.25 4.10
N LEU A 198 9.63 15.51 5.13
CA LEU A 198 8.17 15.43 5.04
C LEU A 198 7.59 16.55 4.16
N SER A 199 8.05 17.81 4.31
CA SER A 199 7.59 18.90 3.44
C SER A 199 8.07 18.73 1.99
N GLY A 200 9.26 18.14 1.79
CA GLY A 200 9.74 17.75 0.47
C GLY A 200 8.84 16.68 -0.19
N LEU A 201 8.43 15.68 0.59
CA LEU A 201 7.45 14.68 0.15
C LEU A 201 6.08 15.32 -0.15
N GLU A 202 5.65 16.30 0.62
CA GLU A 202 4.41 17.04 0.37
C GLU A 202 4.43 17.78 -0.96
N SER A 203 5.50 18.53 -1.23
CA SER A 203 5.71 19.21 -2.51
C SER A 203 5.77 18.22 -3.69
N LEU A 204 6.45 17.08 -3.49
CA LEU A 204 6.49 16.01 -4.47
C LEU A 204 5.10 15.46 -4.78
N ILE A 205 4.31 15.13 -3.75
CA ILE A 205 2.95 14.61 -3.87
C ILE A 205 2.05 15.63 -4.56
N GLY A 206 2.10 16.90 -4.14
CA GLY A 206 1.35 17.97 -4.79
C GLY A 206 1.64 18.09 -6.29
N SER A 207 2.92 17.97 -6.67
CA SER A 207 3.37 18.04 -8.06
C SER A 207 2.92 16.82 -8.88
N VAL A 208 3.09 15.60 -8.36
CA VAL A 208 2.70 14.38 -9.11
C VAL A 208 1.18 14.20 -9.16
N CYS A 209 0.42 14.76 -8.22
CA CYS A 209 -1.04 14.71 -8.25
C CYS A 209 -1.64 15.48 -9.43
N LEU A 210 -0.92 16.46 -9.99
CA LEU A 210 -1.34 17.14 -11.22
C LEU A 210 -1.43 16.19 -12.43
N LEU A 211 -0.74 15.04 -12.36
CA LEU A 211 -0.77 14.01 -13.40
C LEU A 211 -2.01 13.11 -13.31
N TYR A 212 -2.80 13.16 -12.23
CA TYR A 212 -4.08 12.47 -12.12
C TYR A 212 -5.22 13.25 -12.82
N HIS A 213 -5.04 13.60 -14.09
CA HIS A 213 -6.10 14.20 -14.91
C HIS A 213 -6.85 13.11 -15.71
N PRO A 214 -8.17 13.21 -15.93
CA PRO A 214 -8.93 12.23 -16.74
C PRO A 214 -8.40 12.03 -18.17
N GLU A 215 -7.66 13.00 -18.69
CA GLU A 215 -7.03 12.98 -20.01
C GLU A 215 -5.50 12.77 -19.95
N ALA A 216 -4.94 12.48 -18.76
CA ALA A 216 -3.51 12.26 -18.62
C ALA A 216 -3.07 10.96 -19.30
N ASP A 217 -1.81 10.97 -19.75
CA ASP A 217 -1.21 9.82 -20.38
C ASP A 217 -1.11 8.65 -19.38
N PRO A 218 -1.61 7.46 -19.71
CA PRO A 218 -1.62 6.34 -18.76
C PRO A 218 -0.26 5.90 -18.19
N PRO A 219 0.88 6.00 -18.92
CA PRO A 219 2.20 5.79 -18.35
C PRO A 219 2.52 6.69 -17.15
N ASP A 220 2.02 7.93 -17.17
CA ASP A 220 2.25 8.89 -16.09
C ASP A 220 1.44 8.49 -14.86
N ILE A 221 0.16 8.19 -15.05
CA ILE A 221 -0.73 7.72 -13.97
C ILE A 221 -0.19 6.43 -13.34
N LEU A 222 0.34 5.50 -14.15
CA LEU A 222 0.98 4.27 -13.68
C LEU A 222 2.25 4.55 -12.87
N PHE A 223 3.08 5.51 -13.30
CA PHE A 223 4.27 5.91 -12.54
C PHE A 223 3.89 6.50 -11.19
N VAL A 224 2.95 7.45 -11.15
CA VAL A 224 2.51 8.08 -9.89
C VAL A 224 1.96 7.04 -8.93
N SER A 225 1.08 6.16 -9.42
CA SER A 225 0.48 5.12 -8.58
C SER A 225 1.52 4.13 -8.05
N ARG A 226 2.54 3.78 -8.84
CA ARG A 226 3.68 2.97 -8.38
C ARG A 226 4.54 3.69 -7.34
N LEU A 227 4.81 4.99 -7.53
CA LEU A 227 5.58 5.79 -6.58
C LEU A 227 4.86 5.86 -5.24
N LEU A 228 3.58 6.23 -5.23
CA LEU A 228 2.77 6.32 -4.02
C LEU A 228 2.65 4.96 -3.30
N TYR A 229 2.43 3.88 -4.05
CA TYR A 229 2.44 2.53 -3.49
C TYR A 229 3.77 2.17 -2.82
N ARG A 230 4.89 2.43 -3.50
CA ARG A 230 6.22 2.15 -2.94
C ARG A 230 6.45 2.97 -1.67
N VAL A 231 6.11 4.26 -1.68
CA VAL A 231 6.23 5.15 -0.51
C VAL A 231 5.41 4.63 0.66
N ALA A 232 4.13 4.30 0.45
CA ALA A 232 3.26 3.73 1.48
C ALA A 232 3.81 2.39 2.02
N TYR A 233 4.23 1.49 1.13
CA TYR A 233 4.78 0.18 1.49
C TYR A 233 6.08 0.30 2.31
N SER A 234 7.03 1.11 1.84
CA SER A 234 8.32 1.28 2.51
C SER A 234 8.17 1.95 3.87
N PHE A 235 7.30 2.96 3.98
CA PHE A 235 6.99 3.59 5.27
C PHE A 235 6.37 2.59 6.24
N SER A 236 5.36 1.84 5.80
CA SER A 236 4.71 0.81 6.63
C SER A 236 5.71 -0.23 7.09
N LEU A 237 6.54 -0.74 6.17
CA LEU A 237 7.57 -1.72 6.47
C LEU A 237 8.57 -1.18 7.50
N ARG A 238 9.07 0.04 7.32
CA ARG A 238 9.96 0.69 8.29
C ARG A 238 9.28 0.82 9.65
N TYR A 239 8.06 1.36 9.70
CA TYR A 239 7.31 1.56 10.93
C TYR A 239 7.15 0.25 11.70
N TYR A 240 6.66 -0.81 11.05
CA TYR A 240 6.49 -2.11 11.72
C TYR A 240 7.81 -2.72 12.18
N ARG A 241 8.88 -2.65 11.37
CA ARG A 241 10.19 -3.19 11.76
C ARG A 241 10.81 -2.45 12.94
N GLU A 242 10.55 -1.15 13.08
CA GLU A 242 10.94 -0.37 14.26
C GLU A 242 10.14 -0.75 15.50
N GLN A 243 8.83 -1.02 15.36
CA GLN A 243 7.97 -1.45 16.48
C GLN A 243 8.26 -2.88 16.94
N THR A 244 8.54 -3.81 16.02
CA THR A 244 8.88 -5.20 16.35
C THR A 244 10.31 -5.36 16.88
N GLY A 245 11.14 -4.33 16.74
CA GLY A 245 12.56 -4.37 17.09
C GLY A 245 13.44 -5.12 16.08
N GLU A 246 12.90 -5.52 14.93
CA GLU A 246 13.69 -6.10 13.82
C GLU A 246 14.72 -5.08 13.30
N LEU A 247 14.32 -3.81 13.23
CA LEU A 247 15.17 -2.69 12.84
C LEU A 247 15.59 -1.91 14.09
N ARG A 248 16.90 -1.91 14.40
CA ARG A 248 17.45 -1.31 15.64
C ARG A 248 17.67 0.20 15.49
N THR A 249 16.64 0.92 15.07
CA THR A 249 16.68 2.38 14.93
C THR A 249 16.79 3.05 16.30
N PRO A 250 17.75 3.97 16.52
CA PRO A 250 17.86 4.74 17.76
C PRO A 250 16.59 5.57 18.03
N PRO A 251 16.18 5.79 19.29
CA PRO A 251 14.93 6.49 19.63
C PRO A 251 14.78 7.87 18.97
N ALA A 252 15.88 8.63 18.85
CA ALA A 252 15.90 9.94 18.21
C ALA A 252 15.57 9.94 16.70
N ARG A 253 15.56 8.76 16.04
CA ARG A 253 15.31 8.60 14.60
C ARG A 253 14.04 7.82 14.28
N ARG A 254 13.46 7.14 15.28
CA ARG A 254 12.27 6.28 15.09
C ARG A 254 11.09 7.10 14.61
N LEU A 255 10.24 6.52 13.79
CA LEU A 255 9.00 7.16 13.36
C LEU A 255 8.05 7.31 14.56
N SER A 256 7.62 8.53 14.85
CA SER A 256 6.65 8.84 15.91
C SER A 256 5.21 8.56 15.43
N PRO A 257 4.27 8.37 16.38
CA PRO A 257 2.84 8.30 16.06
C PRO A 257 2.32 9.54 15.31
N GLU A 258 2.77 10.73 15.69
CA GLU A 258 2.35 12.00 15.10
C GLU A 258 2.85 12.13 13.66
N LEU A 259 4.08 11.70 13.40
CA LEU A 259 4.64 11.64 12.04
C LEU A 259 3.91 10.62 11.18
N LYS A 260 3.53 9.47 11.75
CA LYS A 260 2.69 8.46 11.07
C LYS A 260 1.35 9.06 10.66
N GLU A 261 0.66 9.76 11.56
CA GLU A 261 -0.62 10.40 11.25
C GLU A 261 -0.50 11.42 10.11
N LYS A 262 0.49 12.33 10.20
CA LYS A 262 0.77 13.33 9.14
C LYS A 262 1.10 12.68 7.80
N PHE A 263 1.90 11.61 7.81
CA PHE A 263 2.25 10.86 6.61
C PHE A 263 1.00 10.23 5.95
N VAL A 264 0.13 9.61 6.74
CA VAL A 264 -1.11 9.01 6.22
C VAL A 264 -2.01 10.09 5.61
N LEU A 265 -2.22 11.21 6.30
CA LEU A 265 -3.03 12.32 5.79
C LEU A 265 -2.49 12.85 4.46
N LEU A 266 -1.16 12.98 4.35
CA LEU A 266 -0.51 13.48 3.16
C LEU A 266 -0.77 12.62 1.92
N LEU A 267 -0.59 11.29 2.04
CA LEU A 267 -0.81 10.38 0.92
C LEU A 267 -2.30 10.13 0.62
N ARG A 268 -3.17 10.23 1.64
CA ARG A 268 -4.60 9.89 1.52
C ARG A 268 -5.27 10.63 0.37
N CYS A 269 -5.07 11.94 0.23
CA CYS A 269 -5.74 12.71 -0.82
C CYS A 269 -5.32 12.24 -2.23
N ALA A 270 -4.02 12.05 -2.44
CA ALA A 270 -3.46 11.57 -3.71
C ALA A 270 -3.98 10.18 -4.09
N LEU A 271 -4.03 9.26 -3.13
CA LEU A 271 -4.45 7.88 -3.37
C LEU A 271 -5.95 7.76 -3.66
N PHE A 272 -6.79 8.53 -2.95
CA PHE A 272 -8.22 8.57 -3.26
C PHE A 272 -8.48 9.16 -4.66
N LEU A 273 -7.71 10.17 -5.09
CA LEU A 273 -7.75 10.65 -6.47
C LEU A 273 -7.36 9.53 -7.45
N GLY A 274 -6.28 8.79 -7.14
CA GLY A 274 -5.82 7.65 -7.91
C GLY A 274 -6.88 6.54 -8.09
N VAL A 275 -7.68 6.24 -7.06
CA VAL A 275 -8.77 5.25 -7.11
C VAL A 275 -9.84 5.61 -8.16
N PHE A 276 -10.12 6.90 -8.35
CA PHE A 276 -11.17 7.38 -9.25
C PHE A 276 -10.64 8.01 -10.56
N SER A 277 -9.32 7.96 -10.80
CA SER A 277 -8.67 8.71 -11.89
C SER A 277 -8.84 8.11 -13.29
N LEU A 278 -9.10 6.80 -13.40
CA LEU A 278 -9.14 6.09 -14.68
C LEU A 278 -10.51 5.48 -14.97
N ARG A 279 -10.91 5.54 -16.24
CA ARG A 279 -12.05 4.76 -16.74
C ARG A 279 -11.67 3.29 -16.81
N MET A 280 -12.55 2.41 -16.32
CA MET A 280 -12.31 0.96 -16.28
C MET A 280 -11.95 0.34 -17.63
N ALA A 281 -12.56 0.82 -18.73
CA ALA A 281 -12.25 0.33 -20.07
C ALA A 281 -10.79 0.56 -20.50
N GLN A 282 -10.06 1.43 -19.81
CA GLN A 282 -8.64 1.66 -20.07
C GLN A 282 -7.74 0.74 -19.25
N GLU A 283 -8.24 0.11 -18.17
CA GLU A 283 -7.44 -0.77 -17.30
C GLU A 283 -7.06 -2.09 -17.94
N ASP A 284 -7.96 -2.67 -18.75
CA ASP A 284 -7.76 -3.95 -19.45
C ASP A 284 -6.55 -3.94 -20.41
N ARG A 285 -5.97 -2.75 -20.67
CA ARG A 285 -4.78 -2.56 -21.51
C ARG A 285 -3.46 -2.66 -20.75
N TYR A 286 -3.47 -2.72 -19.42
CA TYR A 286 -2.25 -2.78 -18.61
C TYR A 286 -2.07 -4.15 -17.97
N SER A 287 -0.83 -4.63 -17.93
CA SER A 287 -0.45 -5.85 -17.21
C SER A 287 -0.71 -5.75 -15.69
N PHE A 288 -0.86 -4.54 -15.15
CA PHE A 288 -1.20 -4.28 -13.75
C PHE A 288 -2.24 -3.15 -13.69
N PRO A 289 -3.47 -3.40 -13.20
CA PRO A 289 -4.51 -2.37 -13.15
C PRO A 289 -4.09 -1.25 -12.18
N ILE A 290 -4.08 -0.01 -12.66
CA ILE A 290 -3.58 1.14 -11.91
C ILE A 290 -4.40 1.37 -10.63
N SER A 291 -5.73 1.17 -10.70
CA SER A 291 -6.59 1.22 -9.52
C SER A 291 -6.11 0.26 -8.44
N SER A 292 -5.66 -0.95 -8.77
CA SER A 292 -5.19 -1.92 -7.76
C SER A 292 -4.05 -1.38 -6.91
N LEU A 293 -3.10 -0.65 -7.51
CA LEU A 293 -2.00 -0.03 -6.75
C LEU A 293 -2.51 1.01 -5.76
N SER A 294 -3.47 1.84 -6.16
CA SER A 294 -4.08 2.84 -5.27
C SER A 294 -4.89 2.18 -4.15
N HIS A 295 -5.62 1.10 -4.46
CA HIS A 295 -6.36 0.31 -3.47
C HIS A 295 -5.42 -0.35 -2.45
N ASP A 296 -4.37 -1.04 -2.92
CA ASP A 296 -3.37 -1.70 -2.08
C ASP A 296 -2.64 -0.66 -1.20
N SER A 297 -2.35 0.52 -1.76
CA SER A 297 -1.77 1.64 -1.00
C SER A 297 -2.69 2.12 0.11
N LEU A 298 -3.99 2.28 -0.15
CA LEU A 298 -4.96 2.67 0.86
C LEU A 298 -5.14 1.59 1.93
N GLN A 299 -5.03 0.32 1.57
CA GLN A 299 -5.03 -0.77 2.54
C GLN A 299 -3.83 -0.66 3.49
N LEU A 300 -2.62 -0.43 2.96
CA LEU A 300 -1.42 -0.21 3.78
C LEU A 300 -1.57 0.99 4.72
N LEU A 301 -2.16 2.09 4.25
CA LEU A 301 -2.43 3.25 5.11
C LEU A 301 -3.52 2.98 6.15
N ALA A 302 -4.54 2.19 5.82
CA ALA A 302 -5.59 1.80 6.75
C ALA A 302 -5.08 0.86 7.85
N ASP A 303 -4.09 0.02 7.55
CA ASP A 303 -3.40 -0.79 8.56
C ASP A 303 -2.61 0.10 9.55
N LEU A 304 -2.17 1.30 9.13
CA LEU A 304 -1.45 2.26 9.98
C LEU A 304 -2.39 3.17 10.80
N GLU A 305 -3.43 3.69 10.17
CA GLU A 305 -4.38 4.66 10.71
C GLU A 305 -5.80 4.42 10.14
N PRO A 306 -6.55 3.45 10.69
CA PRO A 306 -7.85 3.07 10.15
C PRO A 306 -8.90 4.20 10.22
N ASP A 307 -8.85 5.00 11.29
CA ASP A 307 -9.78 6.11 11.56
C ASP A 307 -9.66 7.28 10.55
N LEU A 308 -8.56 7.32 9.78
CA LEU A 308 -8.34 8.32 8.72
C LEU A 308 -8.78 7.84 7.33
N ILE A 309 -8.74 6.52 7.09
CA ILE A 309 -8.94 5.92 5.76
C ILE A 309 -10.34 5.33 5.62
N VAL A 310 -10.77 4.48 6.57
CA VAL A 310 -12.03 3.73 6.46
C VAL A 310 -13.25 4.66 6.44
N PRO A 311 -13.36 5.68 7.32
CA PRO A 311 -14.49 6.62 7.27
C PRO A 311 -14.60 7.37 5.94
N LYS A 312 -13.47 7.72 5.32
CA LYS A 312 -13.46 8.38 4.01
C LYS A 312 -13.92 7.41 2.90
N ALA A 313 -13.49 6.15 2.95
CA ALA A 313 -13.97 5.12 2.01
C ALA A 313 -15.48 4.86 2.15
N LEU A 314 -15.99 4.78 3.40
CA LEU A 314 -17.42 4.65 3.70
C LEU A 314 -18.20 5.84 3.13
N LYS A 315 -17.74 7.07 3.36
CA LYS A 315 -18.34 8.27 2.76
C LYS A 315 -18.39 8.17 1.23
N SER A 316 -17.29 7.82 0.58
CA SER A 316 -17.25 7.68 -0.88
C SER A 316 -18.24 6.66 -1.40
N PHE A 317 -18.43 5.54 -0.70
CA PHE A 317 -19.42 4.52 -1.04
C PHE A 317 -20.86 5.00 -0.82
N TYR A 318 -21.17 5.60 0.32
CA TYR A 318 -22.51 6.11 0.59
C TYR A 318 -22.91 7.20 -0.40
N VAL A 319 -21.98 8.07 -0.81
CA VAL A 319 -22.23 9.08 -1.86
C VAL A 319 -22.47 8.44 -3.23
N SER A 320 -21.63 7.47 -3.62
CA SER A 320 -21.73 6.85 -4.95
C SER A 320 -22.98 5.98 -5.13
N GLN A 321 -23.43 5.28 -4.09
CA GLN A 321 -24.65 4.45 -4.13
C GLN A 321 -25.92 5.25 -4.41
N ASN A 322 -25.98 6.50 -3.95
CA ASN A 322 -27.13 7.37 -4.20
C ASN A 322 -27.08 8.05 -5.57
N SER A 323 -25.95 7.99 -6.28
CA SER A 323 -25.82 8.53 -7.63
C SER A 323 -26.34 7.53 -8.67
N LYS A 324 -27.30 7.96 -9.48
CA LYS A 324 -27.81 7.18 -10.62
C LYS A 324 -26.91 7.25 -11.86
N VAL A 325 -25.93 8.16 -11.86
CA VAL A 325 -25.11 8.51 -13.04
C VAL A 325 -23.71 7.89 -12.95
N ASP A 326 -23.21 7.62 -11.74
CA ASP A 326 -21.80 7.26 -11.50
C ASP A 326 -21.59 5.75 -11.24
N GLY A 327 -22.03 4.90 -12.16
CA GLY A 327 -21.91 3.44 -12.02
C GLY A 327 -20.48 2.95 -11.78
N ASP A 328 -19.50 3.56 -12.43
CA ASP A 328 -18.07 3.24 -12.22
C ASP A 328 -17.59 3.65 -10.82
N ALA A 329 -18.04 4.80 -10.30
CA ALA A 329 -17.66 5.24 -8.95
C ALA A 329 -18.28 4.35 -7.87
N ALA A 330 -19.51 3.89 -8.07
CA ALA A 330 -20.17 2.93 -7.19
C ALA A 330 -19.41 1.60 -7.12
N TYR A 331 -18.91 1.11 -8.26
CA TYR A 331 -18.05 -0.06 -8.29
C TYR A 331 -16.68 0.17 -7.62
N MET A 332 -15.97 1.26 -7.94
CA MET A 332 -14.65 1.56 -7.33
C MET A 332 -14.74 1.67 -5.82
N SER A 333 -15.71 2.43 -5.32
CA SER A 333 -15.89 2.64 -3.88
C SER A 333 -16.26 1.34 -3.15
N LEU A 334 -17.07 0.48 -3.77
CA LEU A 334 -17.36 -0.84 -3.22
C LEU A 334 -16.12 -1.75 -3.26
N TYR A 335 -15.34 -1.72 -4.33
CA TYR A 335 -14.09 -2.48 -4.43
C TYR A 335 -13.08 -2.06 -3.36
N LEU A 336 -12.95 -0.76 -3.11
CA LEU A 336 -12.16 -0.23 -2.00
C LEU A 336 -12.65 -0.74 -0.64
N LEU A 337 -13.95 -0.67 -0.36
CA LEU A 337 -14.51 -1.21 0.88
C LEU A 337 -14.29 -2.72 1.01
N GLN A 338 -14.33 -3.47 -0.10
CA GLN A 338 -13.99 -4.89 -0.10
C GLN A 338 -12.54 -5.13 0.34
N GLN A 339 -11.57 -4.32 -0.10
CA GLN A 339 -10.18 -4.44 0.35
C GLN A 339 -10.00 -4.05 1.82
N LEU A 340 -10.70 -3.01 2.26
CA LEU A 340 -10.63 -2.51 3.65
C LEU A 340 -11.48 -3.33 4.64
N SER A 341 -12.29 -4.27 4.16
CA SER A 341 -13.28 -4.98 4.97
C SER A 341 -12.70 -5.74 6.16
N ASN A 342 -11.53 -6.36 6.02
CA ASN A 342 -10.86 -7.06 7.12
C ASN A 342 -10.41 -6.09 8.22
N ILE A 343 -9.89 -4.91 7.83
CA ILE A 343 -9.47 -3.85 8.76
C ILE A 343 -10.70 -3.30 9.48
N MET A 344 -11.73 -2.91 8.72
CA MET A 344 -12.99 -2.39 9.26
C MET A 344 -13.61 -3.31 10.31
N VAL A 345 -13.57 -4.63 10.08
CA VAL A 345 -14.13 -5.64 11.01
C VAL A 345 -13.29 -5.83 12.28
N ARG A 346 -11.98 -5.62 12.20
CA ARG A 346 -11.06 -5.77 13.34
C ARG A 346 -11.10 -4.55 14.26
N GLU A 347 -11.29 -3.37 13.70
CA GLU A 347 -11.18 -2.11 14.43
C GLU A 347 -12.42 -1.79 15.26
N LYS A 348 -12.19 -1.20 16.43
CA LYS A 348 -13.25 -0.83 17.38
C LYS A 348 -14.18 0.22 16.78
N GLY A 349 -15.48 0.00 16.88
CA GLY A 349 -16.54 0.87 16.37
C GLY A 349 -16.70 0.87 14.85
N LEU A 350 -15.61 0.80 14.07
CA LEU A 350 -15.69 0.61 12.61
C LEU A 350 -16.43 -0.68 12.22
N ARG A 351 -16.27 -1.74 13.02
CA ARG A 351 -16.97 -3.01 12.83
C ARG A 351 -18.49 -2.92 12.93
N CYS A 352 -19.02 -1.88 13.59
CA CYS A 352 -20.47 -1.65 13.68
C CYS A 352 -21.10 -1.28 12.32
N HIS A 353 -20.30 -0.81 11.35
CA HIS A 353 -20.77 -0.54 9.98
C HIS A 353 -20.99 -1.80 9.16
N ALA A 354 -20.29 -2.89 9.48
CA ALA A 354 -20.26 -4.10 8.68
C ALA A 354 -21.66 -4.71 8.39
N PRO A 355 -22.57 -4.86 9.37
CA PRO A 355 -23.89 -5.44 9.13
C PRO A 355 -24.75 -4.60 8.17
N SER A 356 -24.81 -3.29 8.41
CA SER A 356 -25.56 -2.36 7.55
C SER A 356 -24.98 -2.28 6.14
N LEU A 357 -23.64 -2.30 6.02
CA LEU A 357 -22.97 -2.33 4.72
C LEU A 357 -23.30 -3.61 3.94
N MET A 358 -23.31 -4.77 4.59
CA MET A 358 -23.68 -6.04 3.96
C MET A 358 -25.11 -5.99 3.40
N GLU A 359 -26.07 -5.49 4.18
CA GLU A 359 -27.45 -5.32 3.74
C GLU A 359 -27.59 -4.37 2.54
N LEU A 360 -26.94 -3.21 2.61
CA LEU A 360 -26.93 -2.23 1.51
C LEU A 360 -26.34 -2.82 0.22
N THR A 361 -25.21 -3.53 0.34
CA THR A 361 -24.51 -4.08 -0.83
C THR A 361 -25.22 -5.28 -1.46
N CYS A 362 -26.06 -5.99 -0.70
CA CYS A 362 -26.93 -7.02 -1.26
C CYS A 362 -27.89 -6.49 -2.33
N ALA A 363 -28.23 -5.20 -2.32
CA ALA A 363 -29.00 -4.57 -3.39
C ALA A 363 -28.34 -4.79 -4.77
N GLY A 364 -27.00 -4.74 -4.83
CA GLY A 364 -26.24 -4.78 -6.07
C GLY A 364 -25.91 -6.17 -6.64
N ILE A 365 -26.34 -7.27 -5.99
CA ILE A 365 -26.26 -8.61 -6.60
C ILE A 365 -27.22 -8.65 -7.78
N HIS A 366 -26.67 -8.70 -9.00
CA HIS A 366 -27.44 -8.66 -10.22
C HIS A 366 -26.85 -9.54 -11.33
N PRO A 367 -27.66 -10.37 -12.01
CA PRO A 367 -27.23 -11.27 -13.10
C PRO A 367 -26.47 -10.56 -14.24
N ASN A 368 -26.90 -9.35 -14.59
CA ASN A 368 -26.30 -8.58 -15.68
C ASN A 368 -25.01 -7.83 -15.27
N ASN A 369 -24.62 -7.84 -13.99
CA ASN A 369 -23.42 -7.16 -13.51
C ASN A 369 -22.56 -8.13 -12.68
N THR A 370 -21.85 -9.00 -13.39
CA THR A 370 -21.00 -10.05 -12.80
C THR A 370 -19.84 -9.45 -12.00
N LYS A 371 -19.22 -8.37 -12.50
CA LYS A 371 -18.12 -7.68 -11.80
C LYS A 371 -18.58 -7.13 -10.44
N PHE A 372 -19.69 -6.40 -10.40
CA PHE A 372 -20.23 -5.86 -9.15
C PHE A 372 -20.65 -6.97 -8.19
N THR A 373 -21.32 -8.01 -8.70
CA THR A 373 -21.72 -9.19 -7.91
C THR A 373 -20.51 -9.90 -7.28
N ALA A 374 -19.40 -10.03 -8.02
CA ALA A 374 -18.16 -10.62 -7.51
C ALA A 374 -17.55 -9.84 -6.34
N VAL A 375 -17.60 -8.51 -6.40
CA VAL A 375 -17.08 -7.64 -5.34
C VAL A 375 -17.98 -7.72 -4.10
N VAL A 376 -19.30 -7.68 -4.25
CA VAL A 376 -20.24 -7.87 -3.13
C VAL A 376 -20.01 -9.23 -2.47
N ALA A 377 -19.89 -10.31 -3.25
CA ALA A 377 -19.64 -11.64 -2.70
C ALA A 377 -18.32 -11.73 -1.92
N ARG A 378 -17.24 -11.13 -2.44
CA ARG A 378 -15.95 -11.06 -1.74
C ARG A 378 -16.03 -10.23 -0.46
N LEU A 379 -16.68 -9.07 -0.50
CA LEU A 379 -16.92 -8.23 0.68
C LEU A 379 -17.62 -9.05 1.76
N VAL A 380 -18.79 -9.62 1.44
CA VAL A 380 -19.56 -10.37 2.42
C VAL A 380 -18.78 -11.58 2.95
N LYS A 381 -18.06 -12.32 2.08
CA LYS A 381 -17.19 -13.41 2.52
C LYS A 381 -16.15 -12.95 3.54
N THR A 382 -15.40 -11.89 3.25
CA THR A 382 -14.36 -11.39 4.16
C THR A 382 -14.96 -10.95 5.49
N THR A 383 -16.08 -10.25 5.46
CA THR A 383 -16.76 -9.78 6.68
C THR A 383 -17.34 -10.95 7.50
N ILE A 384 -17.93 -11.96 6.85
CA ILE A 384 -18.45 -13.17 7.50
C ILE A 384 -17.36 -14.02 8.14
N CYS A 385 -16.22 -14.17 7.48
CA CYS A 385 -15.11 -14.96 7.98
C CYS A 385 -14.31 -14.26 9.08
N SER A 386 -14.29 -12.92 9.09
CA SER A 386 -13.44 -12.14 10.01
C SER A 386 -14.16 -11.70 11.29
N PHE A 387 -15.49 -11.78 11.33
CA PHE A 387 -16.31 -11.38 12.48
C PHE A 387 -17.15 -12.54 13.02
N PRO A 388 -17.29 -12.71 14.34
CA PRO A 388 -18.21 -13.70 14.91
C PRO A 388 -19.66 -13.21 14.83
N TRP A 389 -20.39 -13.66 13.82
CA TRP A 389 -21.80 -13.29 13.58
C TRP A 389 -22.83 -14.02 14.46
N LEU A 390 -22.38 -14.77 15.47
CA LEU A 390 -23.32 -15.36 16.42
C LEU A 390 -24.01 -14.25 17.21
N PRO A 391 -25.33 -14.35 17.45
CA PRO A 391 -26.00 -13.47 18.39
C PRO A 391 -25.23 -13.52 19.71
N LEU A 392 -24.62 -12.40 20.11
CA LEU A 392 -23.91 -12.26 21.38
C LEU A 392 -24.96 -12.20 22.50
N ALA A 393 -25.65 -13.31 22.74
CA ALA A 393 -26.67 -13.41 23.78
C ALA A 393 -25.98 -13.38 25.15
N GLU A 394 -26.36 -12.42 25.99
CA GLU A 394 -25.79 -12.27 27.33
C GLU A 394 -26.13 -13.47 28.22
N LYS A 395 -25.15 -13.95 28.99
CA LYS A 395 -25.42 -14.78 30.16
C LYS A 395 -26.04 -13.89 31.24
N GLY A 396 -27.37 -13.77 31.28
CA GLY A 396 -28.07 -13.52 32.54
C GLY A 396 -29.08 -12.39 32.61
N ASN A 397 -29.18 -11.47 31.64
CA ASN A 397 -30.20 -10.41 31.68
C ASN A 397 -31.28 -10.63 30.62
N SER A 398 -32.44 -11.08 31.07
CA SER A 398 -33.67 -11.21 30.29
C SER A 398 -34.36 -9.88 29.96
N ASP A 399 -33.84 -8.76 30.46
CA ASP A 399 -34.58 -7.48 30.49
C ASP A 399 -34.18 -6.49 29.40
N ILE A 400 -33.17 -6.80 28.57
CA ILE A 400 -32.85 -5.99 27.40
C ILE A 400 -33.19 -6.82 26.15
N THR A 401 -34.44 -6.72 25.70
CA THR A 401 -34.78 -7.04 24.31
C THR A 401 -34.08 -6.01 23.43
N VAL A 402 -32.85 -6.33 23.00
CA VAL A 402 -32.11 -5.45 22.09
C VAL A 402 -32.83 -5.46 20.75
N ASP A 403 -33.64 -4.44 20.49
CA ASP A 403 -34.37 -4.28 19.24
C ASP A 403 -33.40 -4.00 18.09
N ALA A 404 -33.70 -4.51 16.90
CA ALA A 404 -32.96 -4.27 15.66
C ALA A 404 -32.92 -2.78 15.29
N GLU A 405 -33.92 -2.01 15.75
CA GLU A 405 -34.07 -0.58 15.50
C GLU A 405 -32.87 0.25 15.98
N HIS A 406 -32.27 -0.10 17.11
CA HIS A 406 -31.12 0.64 17.66
C HIS A 406 -29.93 0.68 16.68
N SER A 407 -29.57 -0.46 16.07
CA SER A 407 -28.48 -0.52 15.07
C SER A 407 -28.81 0.23 13.77
N MET A 408 -30.09 0.29 13.39
CA MET A 408 -30.52 1.01 12.19
C MET A 408 -30.48 2.52 12.40
N GLN A 409 -30.95 3.00 13.55
CA GLN A 409 -30.89 4.41 13.90
C GLN A 409 -29.44 4.90 13.97
N TRP A 410 -28.56 4.11 14.60
CA TRP A 410 -27.12 4.41 14.65
C TRP A 410 -26.50 4.44 13.24
N GLY A 411 -26.76 3.42 12.42
CA GLY A 411 -26.22 3.35 11.06
C GLY A 411 -26.66 4.52 10.17
N ASN A 412 -27.94 4.90 10.25
CA ASN A 412 -28.46 6.07 9.53
C ASN A 412 -27.83 7.38 10.02
N GLY A 413 -27.67 7.53 11.33
CA GLY A 413 -27.00 8.69 11.93
C GLY A 413 -25.55 8.82 11.47
N GLU A 414 -24.81 7.72 11.42
CA GLU A 414 -23.43 7.73 10.94
C GLU A 414 -23.33 8.00 9.43
N MET A 415 -24.26 7.48 8.63
CA MET A 415 -24.34 7.85 7.21
C MET A 415 -24.53 9.37 7.06
N GLU A 416 -25.48 9.96 7.80
CA GLU A 416 -25.72 11.41 7.78
C GLU A 416 -24.51 12.21 8.25
N ARG A 417 -23.83 11.75 9.30
CA ARG A 417 -22.58 12.33 9.81
C ARG A 417 -21.50 12.36 8.73
N LEU A 418 -21.30 11.25 8.03
CA LEU A 418 -20.29 11.14 6.97
C LEU A 418 -20.65 11.99 5.74
N TYR A 419 -21.93 12.14 5.41
CA TYR A 419 -22.36 13.07 4.36
C TYR A 419 -22.04 14.52 4.71
N LYS A 420 -22.28 14.94 5.96
CA LYS A 420 -22.02 16.30 6.44
C LYS A 420 -20.54 16.59 6.66
N ALA A 421 -19.71 15.56 6.89
CA ALA A 421 -18.28 15.72 7.08
C ALA A 421 -17.61 16.36 5.85
N GLY A 422 -16.56 17.15 6.05
CA GLY A 422 -15.78 17.78 4.97
C GLY A 422 -14.90 16.82 4.18
N SER A 423 -13.86 17.34 3.52
CA SER A 423 -12.81 16.55 2.87
C SER A 423 -11.92 15.81 3.88
N GLU A 424 -11.76 16.39 5.07
CA GLU A 424 -10.97 15.86 6.18
C GLU A 424 -11.81 15.01 7.14
N VAL A 425 -12.31 13.88 6.65
CA VAL A 425 -13.02 12.92 7.50
C VAL A 425 -12.01 12.20 8.40
N LYS A 426 -12.12 12.41 9.71
CA LYS A 426 -11.50 11.61 10.79
C LYS A 426 -12.60 11.31 11.80
N VAL A 427 -12.82 10.04 12.10
CA VAL A 427 -13.82 9.62 13.09
C VAL A 427 -13.16 8.63 14.05
N PRO A 428 -12.73 9.07 15.25
CA PRO A 428 -12.07 8.22 16.22
C PRO A 428 -13.10 7.39 17.00
N TYR A 429 -13.68 6.38 16.34
CA TYR A 429 -14.72 5.54 16.95
C TYR A 429 -14.23 4.82 18.21
N SER A 430 -12.94 4.54 18.29
CA SER A 430 -12.29 3.91 19.44
C SER A 430 -12.37 4.75 20.72
N GLU A 431 -12.38 6.08 20.58
CA GLU A 431 -12.50 7.05 21.68
C GLU A 431 -13.97 7.39 21.98
N GLU A 432 -14.81 7.45 20.95
CA GLU A 432 -16.23 7.85 21.06
C GLU A 432 -17.14 6.76 21.62
N LEU A 433 -16.88 5.49 21.28
CA LEU A 433 -17.73 4.37 21.68
C LEU A 433 -17.15 3.64 22.89
N SER A 434 -17.95 3.50 23.94
CA SER A 434 -17.61 2.59 25.04
C SER A 434 -17.72 1.13 24.58
N ASP A 435 -17.00 0.22 25.24
CA ASP A 435 -17.07 -1.22 24.93
C ASP A 435 -18.48 -1.78 25.14
N HIS A 436 -19.24 -1.20 26.07
CA HIS A 436 -20.63 -1.56 26.35
C HIS A 436 -21.56 -1.13 25.20
N ASP A 437 -21.41 0.09 24.71
CA ASP A 437 -22.23 0.63 23.63
C ASP A 437 -21.95 -0.12 22.32
N GLU A 438 -20.67 -0.36 22.01
CA GLU A 438 -20.27 -1.17 20.86
C GLU A 438 -20.87 -2.59 20.94
N SER A 439 -20.79 -3.25 22.09
CA SER A 439 -21.37 -4.59 22.28
C SER A 439 -22.88 -4.57 22.06
N THR A 440 -23.58 -3.56 22.58
CA THR A 440 -25.03 -3.41 22.43
C THR A 440 -25.45 -3.16 20.99
N LEU A 441 -24.70 -2.32 20.26
CA LEU A 441 -24.91 -2.06 18.83
C LEU A 441 -24.70 -3.32 17.99
N LEU A 442 -23.62 -4.06 18.23
CA LEU A 442 -23.33 -5.30 17.51
C LEU A 442 -24.37 -6.38 17.81
N ARG A 443 -24.86 -6.48 19.05
CA ARG A 443 -25.97 -7.37 19.40
C ARG A 443 -27.22 -7.02 18.61
N SER A 444 -27.63 -5.75 18.64
CA SER A 444 -28.76 -5.25 17.86
C SER A 444 -28.61 -5.61 16.39
N ALA A 445 -27.43 -5.38 15.80
CA ALA A 445 -27.18 -5.64 14.40
C ALA A 445 -27.18 -7.14 14.04
N THR A 446 -26.64 -8.00 14.91
CA THR A 446 -26.60 -9.47 14.68
C THR A 446 -27.99 -10.12 14.67
N THR A 447 -29.01 -9.51 15.29
CA THR A 447 -30.40 -10.00 15.20
C THR A 447 -30.94 -10.04 13.77
N ARG A 448 -30.39 -9.22 12.86
CA ARG A 448 -30.83 -9.08 11.46
C ARG A 448 -30.16 -10.07 10.50
N VAL A 449 -29.08 -10.74 10.94
CA VAL A 449 -28.31 -11.71 10.14
C VAL A 449 -29.17 -12.80 9.48
N PRO A 450 -30.19 -13.39 10.13
CA PRO A 450 -31.05 -14.39 9.51
C PRO A 450 -31.88 -13.83 8.34
N GLY A 451 -32.39 -12.60 8.47
CA GLY A 451 -33.12 -11.91 7.41
C GLY A 451 -32.22 -11.59 6.23
N PHE A 452 -31.03 -11.06 6.52
CA PHE A 452 -29.96 -10.85 5.55
C PHE A 452 -29.61 -12.14 4.80
N ALA A 453 -29.36 -13.24 5.50
CA ALA A 453 -28.98 -14.53 4.91
C ALA A 453 -30.03 -15.02 3.92
N ARG A 454 -31.32 -14.89 4.26
CA ARG A 454 -32.43 -15.24 3.37
C ARG A 454 -32.43 -14.39 2.10
N GLN A 455 -32.31 -13.06 2.24
CA GLN A 455 -32.29 -12.14 1.11
C GLN A 455 -31.09 -12.41 0.20
N PHE A 456 -29.91 -12.60 0.79
CA PHE A 456 -28.69 -12.91 0.06
C PHE A 456 -28.83 -14.21 -0.74
N LEU A 457 -29.28 -15.30 -0.09
CA LEU A 457 -29.47 -16.60 -0.75
C LEU A 457 -30.49 -16.52 -1.90
N GLN A 458 -31.59 -15.79 -1.73
CA GLN A 458 -32.58 -15.59 -2.80
C GLN A 458 -31.95 -14.91 -4.02
N LYS A 459 -31.15 -13.86 -3.80
CA LYS A 459 -30.47 -13.14 -4.87
C LYS A 459 -29.37 -13.97 -5.53
N ALA A 460 -28.57 -14.68 -4.74
CA ALA A 460 -27.51 -15.55 -5.23
C ALA A 460 -28.10 -16.70 -6.07
N LEU A 461 -29.16 -17.36 -5.61
CA LEU A 461 -29.85 -18.40 -6.37
C LEU A 461 -30.47 -17.84 -7.66
N GLY A 462 -31.09 -16.66 -7.59
CA GLY A 462 -31.62 -15.96 -8.77
C GLY A 462 -30.52 -15.68 -9.81
N PHE A 463 -29.35 -15.23 -9.35
CA PHE A 463 -28.15 -15.08 -10.18
C PHE A 463 -27.72 -16.38 -10.85
N LEU A 464 -27.62 -17.47 -10.09
CA LEU A 464 -27.24 -18.79 -10.61
C LEU A 464 -28.20 -19.30 -11.69
N VAL A 465 -29.51 -19.16 -11.47
CA VAL A 465 -30.52 -19.60 -12.43
C VAL A 465 -30.43 -18.81 -13.73
N GLN A 466 -30.20 -17.50 -13.67
CA GLN A 466 -30.07 -16.68 -14.87
C GLN A 466 -28.74 -16.90 -15.59
N ALA A 467 -27.64 -17.02 -14.85
CA ALA A 467 -26.34 -17.38 -15.42
C ALA A 467 -26.41 -18.73 -16.15
N TYR A 468 -27.07 -19.73 -15.55
CA TYR A 468 -27.30 -21.03 -16.20
C TYR A 468 -28.09 -20.89 -17.52
N ARG A 469 -29.17 -20.11 -17.54
CA ARG A 469 -29.98 -19.87 -18.75
C ARG A 469 -29.20 -19.15 -19.86
N SER A 470 -28.24 -18.28 -19.53
CA SER A 470 -27.40 -17.60 -20.52
C SER A 470 -26.35 -18.52 -21.18
N VAL A 471 -25.87 -19.54 -20.46
CA VAL A 471 -24.86 -20.49 -20.96
C VAL A 471 -25.40 -21.40 -22.06
N ASP A 472 -26.71 -21.67 -22.11
CA ASP A 472 -27.35 -22.42 -23.21
C ASP A 472 -27.28 -21.70 -24.58
N THR A 473 -26.78 -20.46 -24.64
CA THR A 473 -26.69 -19.66 -25.88
C THR A 473 -25.27 -19.38 -26.38
N ARG A 474 -24.20 -19.76 -25.65
CA ARG A 474 -22.80 -19.59 -26.11
C ARG A 474 -21.94 -20.83 -25.80
N GLN A 475 -21.26 -21.33 -26.83
CA GLN A 475 -20.47 -22.56 -26.80
C GLN A 475 -19.35 -22.57 -25.74
N ASN A 476 -19.29 -23.69 -25.02
CA ASN A 476 -18.11 -24.45 -24.55
C ASN A 476 -16.99 -23.73 -23.77
N ALA A 477 -17.23 -23.57 -22.47
CA ALA A 477 -16.27 -23.77 -21.35
C ALA A 477 -17.02 -23.85 -20.00
N ASN A 478 -18.12 -23.09 -19.87
CA ASN A 478 -18.89 -22.92 -18.64
C ASN A 478 -19.83 -24.10 -18.27
N PHE A 479 -20.03 -25.07 -19.17
CA PHE A 479 -20.96 -26.19 -18.97
C PHE A 479 -20.45 -27.22 -17.93
N GLY A 480 -19.14 -27.44 -17.87
CA GLY A 480 -18.53 -28.34 -16.87
C GLY A 480 -18.54 -27.79 -15.45
N LEU A 481 -18.62 -26.46 -15.31
CA LEU A 481 -18.65 -25.77 -14.03
C LEU A 481 -20.07 -25.76 -13.46
N ALA A 482 -21.07 -25.37 -14.27
CA ALA A 482 -22.48 -25.41 -13.90
C ALA A 482 -22.93 -26.83 -13.45
N ARG A 483 -22.43 -27.88 -14.11
CA ARG A 483 -22.72 -29.28 -13.74
C ARG A 483 -22.07 -29.67 -12.41
N ARG A 484 -20.80 -29.30 -12.16
CA ARG A 484 -20.09 -29.56 -10.88
C ARG A 484 -20.72 -28.80 -9.72
N LEU A 485 -21.20 -27.59 -9.96
CA LEU A 485 -21.87 -26.74 -8.98
C LEU A 485 -23.31 -27.18 -8.73
N GLY A 486 -24.04 -27.63 -9.75
CA GLY A 486 -25.34 -28.29 -9.59
C GLY A 486 -25.23 -29.50 -8.67
N THR A 487 -24.20 -30.34 -8.84
CA THR A 487 -23.96 -31.49 -7.95
C THR A 487 -23.49 -31.10 -6.53
N ARG A 488 -22.74 -30.00 -6.36
CA ARG A 488 -22.31 -29.51 -5.04
C ARG A 488 -23.43 -28.79 -4.28
N CYS A 489 -24.22 -27.94 -4.94
CA CYS A 489 -25.43 -27.32 -4.39
C CYS A 489 -26.49 -28.36 -3.98
N TRP A 490 -26.60 -29.48 -4.72
CA TRP A 490 -27.49 -30.59 -4.32
C TRP A 490 -26.98 -31.37 -3.12
N HIS A 491 -25.67 -31.36 -2.84
CA HIS A 491 -25.10 -31.97 -1.64
C HIS A 491 -25.11 -31.04 -0.42
N VAL A 492 -25.13 -29.71 -0.61
CA VAL A 492 -25.56 -28.77 0.42
C VAL A 492 -27.08 -28.90 0.51
N ARG A 493 -27.58 -29.90 1.25
CA ARG A 493 -28.98 -29.92 1.66
C ARG A 493 -29.25 -28.64 2.44
N LEU A 494 -29.72 -27.60 1.75
CA LEU A 494 -30.45 -26.49 2.32
C LEU A 494 -31.77 -27.07 2.86
N ASP A 495 -31.68 -27.83 3.95
CA ASP A 495 -32.86 -28.22 4.70
C ASP A 495 -33.42 -26.91 5.23
N GLU A 496 -34.61 -26.50 4.77
CA GLU A 496 -35.29 -25.27 5.22
C GLU A 496 -35.37 -25.20 6.76
N ARG A 497 -35.32 -26.34 7.45
CA ARG A 497 -35.23 -26.44 8.91
C ARG A 497 -33.94 -25.82 9.48
N SER A 498 -32.85 -25.85 8.73
CA SER A 498 -31.54 -25.27 9.09
C SER A 498 -31.50 -23.74 8.95
N LEU A 499 -32.50 -23.12 8.32
CA LEU A 499 -32.64 -21.66 8.17
C LEU A 499 -33.85 -21.11 8.95
N ARG A 500 -34.63 -21.97 9.62
CA ARG A 500 -35.69 -21.56 10.54
C ARG A 500 -35.07 -21.10 11.84
N MET A 501 -35.41 -19.89 12.26
CA MET A 501 -35.02 -19.36 13.56
C MET A 501 -35.38 -20.37 14.65
N PRO A 502 -34.44 -20.79 15.51
CA PRO A 502 -34.77 -21.59 16.68
C PRO A 502 -35.75 -20.78 17.53
N SER A 503 -36.77 -21.47 18.07
CA SER A 503 -37.70 -20.82 19.01
C SER A 503 -36.90 -20.20 20.17
N PRO A 504 -37.30 -19.03 20.72
CA PRO A 504 -36.67 -18.50 21.94
C PRO A 504 -36.71 -19.49 23.12
N ALA A 505 -37.54 -20.54 23.05
CA ALA A 505 -37.62 -21.64 24.00
C ALA A 505 -36.58 -22.78 23.80
N GLU A 506 -35.76 -22.75 22.74
CA GLU A 506 -34.77 -23.80 22.48
C GLU A 506 -33.49 -23.67 23.32
N PRO A 507 -32.84 -24.80 23.69
CA PRO A 507 -31.61 -24.77 24.48
C PRO A 507 -30.47 -24.07 23.73
N ARG A 508 -29.67 -23.27 24.46
CA ARG A 508 -28.59 -22.42 23.92
C ARG A 508 -27.58 -23.18 23.04
N SER A 509 -27.30 -24.45 23.35
CA SER A 509 -26.43 -25.30 22.52
C SER A 509 -26.98 -25.50 21.10
N ALA A 510 -28.31 -25.59 20.95
CA ALA A 510 -28.99 -25.69 19.66
C ALA A 510 -28.93 -24.37 18.88
N GLN A 511 -29.15 -23.23 19.54
CA GLN A 511 -29.03 -21.90 18.90
C GLN A 511 -27.61 -21.61 18.41
N THR A 512 -26.60 -21.97 19.22
CA THR A 512 -25.18 -21.82 18.87
C THR A 512 -24.77 -22.75 17.72
N SER A 513 -25.26 -23.99 17.73
CA SER A 513 -25.05 -24.96 16.64
C SER A 513 -25.74 -24.53 15.36
N HIS A 514 -26.94 -23.95 15.45
CA HIS A 514 -27.70 -23.43 14.32
C HIS A 514 -26.98 -22.24 13.68
N ALA A 515 -26.53 -21.27 14.46
CA ALA A 515 -25.79 -20.12 13.95
C ALA A 515 -24.46 -20.53 13.26
N ARG A 516 -23.73 -21.51 13.83
CA ARG A 516 -22.53 -22.10 13.18
C ARG A 516 -22.88 -22.81 11.88
N ASN A 517 -24.00 -23.53 11.83
CA ASN A 517 -24.45 -24.19 10.61
C ASN A 517 -24.88 -23.17 9.54
N CYS A 518 -25.58 -22.10 9.91
CA CYS A 518 -25.91 -21.00 9.01
C CYS A 518 -24.64 -20.30 8.48
N GLN A 519 -23.66 -20.03 9.35
CA GLN A 519 -22.38 -19.46 8.95
C GLN A 519 -21.64 -20.38 7.97
N LYS A 520 -21.63 -21.70 8.23
CA LYS A 520 -21.03 -22.69 7.33
C LYS A 520 -21.74 -22.75 5.97
N VAL A 521 -23.08 -22.81 5.96
CA VAL A 521 -23.89 -22.82 4.74
C VAL A 521 -23.69 -21.53 3.93
N LEU A 522 -23.61 -20.38 4.60
CA LEU A 522 -23.27 -19.12 3.96
C LEU A 522 -21.87 -19.19 3.36
N VAL A 523 -20.84 -19.55 4.13
CA VAL A 523 -19.45 -19.64 3.65
C VAL A 523 -19.32 -20.59 2.45
N ASP A 524 -20.01 -21.74 2.46
CA ASP A 524 -20.02 -22.70 1.36
C ASP A 524 -20.75 -22.12 0.13
N ALA A 525 -21.91 -21.48 0.31
CA ALA A 525 -22.62 -20.79 -0.78
C ALA A 525 -21.80 -19.60 -1.35
N PHE A 526 -21.07 -18.88 -0.50
CA PHE A 526 -20.18 -17.78 -0.86
C PHE A 526 -18.97 -18.28 -1.65
N ALA A 527 -18.35 -19.41 -1.24
CA ALA A 527 -17.25 -20.02 -1.97
C ALA A 527 -17.67 -20.38 -3.40
N LEU A 528 -18.87 -20.94 -3.58
CA LEU A 528 -19.44 -21.21 -4.90
C LEU A 528 -19.68 -19.94 -5.73
N SER A 529 -20.25 -18.87 -5.15
CA SER A 529 -20.48 -17.61 -5.86
C SER A 529 -19.18 -16.93 -6.31
N VAL A 530 -18.11 -17.02 -5.52
CA VAL A 530 -16.80 -16.45 -5.86
C VAL A 530 -16.09 -17.27 -6.94
N GLU A 531 -16.14 -18.60 -6.88
CA GLU A 531 -15.58 -19.49 -7.94
C GLU A 531 -16.23 -19.21 -9.31
N LEU A 532 -17.55 -19.00 -9.34
CA LEU A 532 -18.31 -18.68 -10.55
C LEU A 532 -17.98 -17.32 -11.18
N CYS A 533 -17.61 -16.34 -10.34
CA CYS A 533 -17.30 -14.99 -10.79
C CYS A 533 -15.83 -14.80 -11.15
N GLY A 534 -14.91 -15.55 -10.51
CA GLY A 534 -13.46 -15.43 -10.73
C GLY A 534 -12.93 -16.11 -12.00
N GLU A 535 -13.65 -17.06 -12.60
CA GLU A 535 -13.24 -17.69 -13.86
C GLU A 535 -13.71 -16.93 -15.12
N ASN A 536 -14.51 -15.85 -14.96
CA ASN A 536 -14.98 -14.99 -16.04
C ASN A 536 -14.22 -13.64 -16.13
N SER A 537 -13.16 -13.44 -15.34
CA SER A 537 -12.31 -12.24 -15.35
C SER A 537 -10.97 -12.49 -16.01
#